data_AF-A0A1F6GRK1-F1
#
_entry.id   AF-A0A1F6GRK1-F1
#
_cell.length_a   1.000
_cell.length_b   1.000
_cell.length_c   1.000
_cell.angle_alpha   90.00
_cell.angle_beta   90.00
_cell.angle_gamma   90.00
#
_symmetry.space_group_name_H-M   'P 1'
#
loop_
_entity.id
_entity.type
_entity.pdbx_description
1 polymer ?
#
loop_
_entity_poly.entity_id
_entity_poly.type
_entity_poly.pdbx_seq_one_letter_code
_entity_poly.pdbx_strand_id
1 'polypeptide(L)'
;MKISLFFCLWFCVFAAPLWASDLTQGGPFEAQGPYLDQGLFEENYILPLTERAKAPQDGRTEEIQFRFSLYQKVELAQQRFYVAFTQTSFWQAYDLEHSRPFRETNYNPELFWATNPLEVLWHPWLHLGFEHESNGGREPYSRSWNRIYARLGLAGDHWKLRHKFFWRLSEPAKQYPLDPKGDENPEIVDYYGLNEMELVWTDEQKVWQLHGRFRYNLSKTRGASELNLTYPVGMNGTFLTLQYFQGYGESLSDYNHQVSKVGLGFSLNRP
;
A
#
# COMPACT_ATOMS: atom_id res chain seq x y z
N MET A 1 -19.32 19.86 -32.32
CA MET A 1 -19.88 18.77 -31.47
C MET A 1 -19.18 18.88 -30.13
N LYS A 2 -19.96 19.08 -29.06
CA LYS A 2 -19.53 19.72 -27.81
C LYS A 2 -18.56 18.88 -26.99
N ILE A 3 -17.37 19.42 -26.73
CA ILE A 3 -16.46 18.99 -25.67
C ILE A 3 -17.11 19.47 -24.37
N SER A 4 -17.75 18.55 -23.64
CA SER A 4 -18.45 18.89 -22.40
C SER A 4 -17.46 18.84 -21.24
N LEU A 5 -17.33 19.97 -20.56
CA LEU A 5 -16.61 20.16 -19.31
C LEU A 5 -17.08 19.12 -18.27
N PHE A 6 -16.20 18.19 -17.90
CA PHE A 6 -16.23 17.46 -16.63
C PHE A 6 -14.81 17.42 -16.07
N PHE A 7 -14.26 18.61 -15.86
CA PHE A 7 -12.95 18.84 -15.21
C PHE A 7 -13.07 20.06 -14.29
N CYS A 8 -14.03 20.03 -13.37
CA CYS A 8 -14.17 21.01 -12.29
C CYS A 8 -15.24 20.52 -11.31
N LEU A 9 -14.90 19.56 -10.45
CA LEU A 9 -15.59 19.28 -9.18
C LEU A 9 -14.90 18.13 -8.40
N TRP A 10 -13.57 18.19 -8.25
CA TRP A 10 -12.82 17.33 -7.33
C TRP A 10 -11.76 18.14 -6.56
N PHE A 11 -12.15 19.33 -6.10
CA PHE A 11 -11.28 20.21 -5.30
C PHE A 11 -11.96 20.83 -4.07
N CYS A 12 -13.06 20.24 -3.58
CA CYS A 12 -13.76 20.72 -2.39
C CYS A 12 -13.86 19.65 -1.29
N VAL A 13 -12.70 19.21 -0.78
CA VAL A 13 -12.55 18.73 0.60
C VAL A 13 -11.24 19.28 1.17
N PHE A 14 -10.97 20.57 0.99
CA PHE A 14 -9.95 21.32 1.75
C PHE A 14 -10.38 22.78 1.85
N ALA A 15 -11.47 23.00 2.60
CA ALA A 15 -11.81 24.32 3.12
C ALA A 15 -11.99 24.16 4.64
N ALA A 16 -10.89 23.92 5.35
CA ALA A 16 -10.82 24.25 6.76
C ALA A 16 -10.58 25.76 6.87
N PRO A 17 -11.28 26.48 7.78
CA PRO A 17 -11.25 27.92 7.84
C PRO A 17 -9.83 28.45 8.13
N LEU A 18 -9.48 29.52 7.43
CA LEU A 18 -8.36 30.42 7.66
C LEU A 18 -8.45 30.97 9.10
N TRP A 19 -7.94 30.25 10.11
CA TRP A 19 -7.44 30.71 11.43
C TRP A 19 -6.40 29.72 12.01
N ALA A 20 -5.73 28.92 11.17
CA ALA A 20 -4.69 27.99 11.60
C ALA A 20 -3.29 28.63 11.60
N SER A 21 -3.15 29.85 12.14
CA SER A 21 -1.85 30.53 12.25
C SER A 21 -1.00 30.09 13.45
N ASP A 22 -1.50 29.18 14.29
CA ASP A 22 -0.80 28.72 15.52
C ASP A 22 -0.43 27.22 15.53
N LEU A 23 -0.36 26.56 14.37
CA LEU A 23 0.08 25.15 14.29
C LEU A 23 1.60 24.94 14.23
N THR A 24 2.41 25.97 14.51
CA THR A 24 3.88 25.87 14.50
C THR A 24 4.51 25.64 15.87
N GLN A 25 3.71 25.51 16.94
CA GLN A 25 4.20 25.21 18.28
C GLN A 25 3.30 24.14 18.93
N GLY A 26 3.68 22.86 18.77
CA GLY A 26 3.20 21.76 19.63
C GLY A 26 1.92 21.02 19.20
N GLY A 27 1.80 20.56 17.95
CA GLY A 27 0.75 19.62 17.53
C GLY A 27 1.08 18.15 17.88
N PRO A 28 0.11 17.21 17.80
CA PRO A 28 0.27 15.78 18.16
C PRO A 28 1.24 15.00 17.24
N PHE A 29 1.92 15.70 16.33
CA PHE A 29 3.01 15.23 15.49
C PHE A 29 4.34 15.77 16.02
N GLU A 30 4.57 15.62 17.32
CA GLU A 30 5.90 15.84 17.87
C GLU A 30 6.80 14.73 17.34
N ALA A 31 7.65 15.08 16.37
CA ALA A 31 8.60 14.17 15.73
C ALA A 31 9.55 13.60 16.80
N GLN A 32 9.28 12.38 17.25
CA GLN A 32 10.15 11.64 18.17
C GLN A 32 11.28 10.98 17.38
N GLY A 33 12.20 11.81 16.88
CA GLY A 33 13.40 11.40 16.14
C GLY A 33 13.16 11.11 14.65
N PRO A 34 14.06 11.56 13.74
CA PRO A 34 13.82 11.54 12.29
C PRO A 34 13.71 10.14 11.66
N TYR A 35 13.99 9.07 12.41
CA TYR A 35 14.09 7.69 11.89
C TYR A 35 12.91 6.78 12.30
N LEU A 36 12.14 7.13 13.34
CA LEU A 36 11.00 6.32 13.79
C LEU A 36 9.82 6.37 12.83
N ASP A 37 9.63 7.49 12.12
CA ASP A 37 8.52 7.67 11.19
C ASP A 37 8.75 7.02 9.82
N GLN A 38 9.98 6.54 9.54
CA GLN A 38 10.44 6.09 8.22
C GLN A 38 9.89 4.72 7.77
N GLY A 39 9.05 4.08 8.58
CA GLY A 39 8.42 2.79 8.28
C GLY A 39 6.96 2.68 8.71
N LEU A 40 6.35 3.79 9.14
CA LEU A 40 5.02 3.78 9.76
C LEU A 40 3.86 3.89 8.76
N PHE A 41 4.14 4.29 7.52
CA PHE A 41 3.12 4.48 6.50
C PHE A 41 3.51 3.85 5.16
N GLU A 42 2.49 3.45 4.42
CA GLU A 42 2.58 3.14 3.00
C GLU A 42 2.42 4.42 2.15
N GLU A 43 2.89 4.37 0.90
CA GLU A 43 2.69 5.45 -0.06
C GLU A 43 1.19 5.72 -0.28
N ASN A 44 0.80 6.99 -0.14
CA ASN A 44 -0.49 7.52 -0.54
C ASN A 44 -0.36 8.03 -1.97
N TYR A 45 -1.15 7.46 -2.88
CA TYR A 45 -1.11 7.86 -4.29
C TYR A 45 -2.45 7.70 -4.97
N ILE A 46 -2.56 8.37 -6.11
CA ILE A 46 -3.61 8.17 -7.11
C ILE A 46 -2.97 8.10 -8.49
N LEU A 47 -3.22 7.00 -9.20
CA LEU A 47 -2.77 6.71 -10.55
C LEU A 47 -3.99 6.70 -11.49
N PRO A 48 -4.41 7.88 -12.00
CA PRO A 48 -5.56 7.95 -12.88
C PRO A 48 -5.32 7.29 -14.23
N LEU A 49 -4.07 7.22 -14.70
CA LEU A 49 -3.72 6.64 -15.99
C LEU A 49 -3.04 5.29 -15.75
N THR A 50 -3.85 4.27 -15.50
CA THR A 50 -3.34 2.91 -15.27
C THR A 50 -3.86 1.97 -16.34
N GLU A 51 -2.95 1.20 -16.94
CA GLU A 51 -3.25 0.25 -18.02
C GLU A 51 -2.63 -1.12 -17.73
N ARG A 52 -3.47 -2.15 -17.73
CA ARG A 52 -3.08 -3.57 -17.62
C ARG A 52 -2.80 -4.13 -19.01
N ALA A 53 -1.78 -4.98 -19.14
CA ALA A 53 -1.49 -5.68 -20.38
C ALA A 53 -2.60 -6.65 -20.82
N LYS A 54 -3.42 -7.12 -19.87
CA LYS A 54 -4.60 -7.97 -20.10
C LYS A 54 -5.73 -7.51 -19.20
N ALA A 55 -6.95 -7.50 -19.75
CA ALA A 55 -8.15 -7.20 -18.99
C ALA A 55 -8.37 -8.27 -17.89
N PRO A 56 -8.82 -7.87 -16.68
CA PRO A 56 -9.36 -8.81 -15.69
C PRO A 56 -10.67 -9.44 -16.18
N GLN A 57 -11.16 -10.45 -15.46
CA GLN A 57 -12.43 -11.11 -15.81
C GLN A 57 -13.64 -10.17 -15.75
N ASP A 58 -13.57 -9.17 -14.87
CA ASP A 58 -14.65 -8.29 -14.44
C ASP A 58 -14.33 -6.80 -14.67
N GLY A 59 -13.54 -6.50 -15.71
CA GLY A 59 -13.22 -5.12 -16.05
C GLY A 59 -12.45 -4.96 -17.35
N ARG A 60 -12.08 -3.72 -17.65
CA ARG A 60 -11.26 -3.31 -18.78
C ARG A 60 -9.78 -3.26 -18.39
N THR A 61 -8.94 -3.06 -19.40
CA THR A 61 -7.50 -2.84 -19.22
C THR A 61 -7.20 -1.54 -18.49
N GLU A 62 -8.02 -0.51 -18.67
CA GLU A 62 -7.84 0.80 -18.05
C GLU A 62 -8.58 0.91 -16.72
N GLU A 63 -7.89 1.39 -15.68
CA GLU A 63 -8.48 1.66 -14.37
C GLU A 63 -7.82 2.87 -13.68
N ILE A 64 -8.46 3.39 -12.63
CA ILE A 64 -7.82 4.29 -11.67
C ILE A 64 -7.41 3.43 -10.48
N GLN A 65 -6.15 3.51 -10.09
CA GLN A 65 -5.66 2.88 -8.87
C GLN A 65 -5.34 3.95 -7.85
N PHE A 66 -5.72 3.74 -6.59
CA PHE A 66 -5.27 4.61 -5.51
C PHE A 66 -5.03 3.83 -4.24
N ARG A 67 -4.06 4.31 -3.47
CA ARG A 67 -3.72 3.79 -2.15
C ARG A 67 -3.82 4.92 -1.14
N PHE A 68 -4.48 4.65 -0.03
CA PHE A 68 -4.56 5.55 1.12
C PHE A 68 -4.04 4.82 2.35
N SER A 69 -3.14 5.44 3.10
CA SER A 69 -2.51 4.86 4.28
C SER A 69 -2.36 5.90 5.38
N LEU A 70 -2.78 5.52 6.58
CA LEU A 70 -2.61 6.30 7.79
C LEU A 70 -2.14 5.42 8.94
N TYR A 71 -1.56 6.04 9.95
CA TYR A 71 -1.22 5.40 11.21
C TYR A 71 -1.44 6.36 12.37
N GLN A 72 -1.62 5.80 13.57
CA GLN A 72 -1.77 6.53 14.81
C GLN A 72 -1.00 5.81 15.91
N LYS A 73 -0.17 6.56 16.65
CA LYS A 73 0.46 6.06 17.87
C LYS A 73 -0.62 5.86 18.93
N VAL A 74 -0.58 4.71 19.60
CA VAL A 74 -1.44 4.34 20.73
C VAL A 74 -0.54 4.22 21.96
N GLU A 75 -0.81 5.06 22.96
CA GLU A 75 -0.07 5.01 24.22
C GLU A 75 -0.63 3.89 25.10
N LEU A 76 0.07 2.75 25.09
CA LEU A 76 -0.24 1.62 25.96
C LEU A 76 1.00 1.30 26.80
N ALA A 77 0.88 1.39 28.13
CA ALA A 77 1.94 1.06 29.08
C ALA A 77 3.31 1.73 28.79
N GLN A 78 3.29 2.98 28.31
CA GLN A 78 4.49 3.74 27.89
C GLN A 78 5.28 3.07 26.74
N GLN A 79 4.68 2.12 26.04
CA GLN A 79 5.23 1.45 24.88
C GLN A 79 4.78 2.13 23.59
N ARG A 80 5.56 1.90 22.52
CA ARG A 80 5.34 2.46 21.19
C ARG A 80 4.48 1.52 20.34
N PHE A 81 3.18 1.48 20.64
CA PHE A 81 2.20 0.79 19.80
C PHE A 81 1.61 1.72 18.75
N TYR A 82 1.24 1.16 17.61
CA TYR A 82 0.67 1.87 16.48
C TYR A 82 -0.47 1.06 15.89
N VAL A 83 -1.54 1.76 15.52
CA VAL A 83 -2.58 1.23 14.65
C VAL A 83 -2.39 1.88 13.30
N ALA A 84 -2.35 1.09 12.23
CA ALA A 84 -2.32 1.57 10.87
C ALA A 84 -3.47 1.01 10.05
N PHE A 85 -3.79 1.70 8.98
CA PHE A 85 -4.79 1.27 8.03
C PHE A 85 -4.35 1.68 6.63
N THR A 86 -4.24 0.68 5.75
CA THR A 86 -4.00 0.88 4.33
C THR A 86 -5.19 0.37 3.54
N GLN A 87 -5.65 1.17 2.60
CA GLN A 87 -6.66 0.79 1.62
C GLN A 87 -6.07 0.94 0.21
N THR A 88 -6.17 -0.10 -0.62
CA THR A 88 -5.84 -0.03 -2.05
C THR A 88 -7.09 -0.32 -2.86
N SER A 89 -7.47 0.56 -3.77
CA SER A 89 -8.68 0.43 -4.59
C SER A 89 -8.37 0.47 -6.08
N PHE A 90 -9.12 -0.33 -6.84
CA PHE A 90 -9.02 -0.47 -8.29
C PHE A 90 -10.37 -0.15 -8.91
N TRP A 91 -10.45 1.01 -9.56
CA TRP A 91 -11.71 1.59 -10.03
C TRP A 91 -11.78 1.59 -11.56
N GLN A 92 -12.80 0.94 -12.11
CA GLN A 92 -13.09 0.91 -13.55
C GLN A 92 -13.74 2.23 -14.00
N ALA A 93 -13.12 3.37 -13.66
CA ALA A 93 -13.65 4.72 -13.91
C ALA A 93 -13.95 4.99 -15.40
N TYR A 94 -13.26 4.26 -16.28
CA TYR A 94 -13.37 4.38 -17.73
C TYR A 94 -14.40 3.41 -18.35
N ASP A 95 -14.97 2.50 -17.56
CA ASP A 95 -16.02 1.60 -18.03
C ASP A 95 -17.39 2.29 -18.06
N LEU A 96 -17.63 3.03 -19.14
CA LEU A 96 -18.86 3.78 -19.37
C LEU A 96 -20.08 2.87 -19.56
N GLU A 97 -19.88 1.62 -19.97
CA GLU A 97 -20.95 0.67 -20.29
C GLU A 97 -21.49 -0.03 -19.03
N HIS A 98 -20.65 -0.21 -18.00
CA HIS A 98 -21.02 -0.91 -16.77
C HIS A 98 -21.12 -0.02 -15.52
N SER A 99 -21.41 1.27 -15.70
CA SER A 99 -21.57 2.24 -14.60
C SER A 99 -20.31 2.48 -13.76
N ARG A 100 -19.13 2.24 -14.33
CA ARG A 100 -17.83 2.55 -13.73
C ARG A 100 -17.63 1.96 -12.32
N PRO A 101 -17.74 0.63 -12.15
CA PRO A 101 -17.72 0.01 -10.84
C PRO A 101 -16.31 0.02 -10.23
N PHE A 102 -16.22 -0.05 -8.91
CA PHE A 102 -14.98 -0.54 -8.29
C PHE A 102 -14.87 -2.03 -8.60
N ARG A 103 -13.75 -2.44 -9.21
CA ARG A 103 -13.46 -3.85 -9.44
C ARG A 103 -13.04 -4.52 -8.14
N GLU A 104 -12.19 -3.84 -7.37
CA GLU A 104 -11.60 -4.40 -6.16
C GLU A 104 -11.24 -3.29 -5.17
N THR A 105 -11.30 -3.60 -3.87
CA THR A 105 -10.71 -2.79 -2.81
C THR A 105 -10.17 -3.71 -1.73
N ASN A 106 -8.92 -3.52 -1.32
CA ASN A 106 -8.31 -4.26 -0.22
C ASN A 106 -8.12 -3.35 0.98
N TYR A 107 -8.56 -3.83 2.14
CA TYR A 107 -8.50 -3.16 3.43
C TYR A 107 -7.48 -3.90 4.31
N ASN A 108 -6.44 -3.20 4.76
CA ASN A 108 -5.33 -3.77 5.53
C ASN A 108 -5.12 -3.00 6.84
N PRO A 109 -5.92 -3.24 7.90
CA PRO A 109 -5.58 -2.78 9.24
C PRO A 109 -4.37 -3.53 9.82
N GLU A 110 -3.50 -2.79 10.52
CA GLU A 110 -2.35 -3.32 11.26
C GLU A 110 -2.36 -2.80 12.70
N LEU A 111 -1.92 -3.64 13.64
CA LEU A 111 -1.53 -3.25 14.99
C LEU A 111 -0.10 -3.74 15.21
N PHE A 112 0.80 -2.83 15.56
CA PHE A 112 2.20 -3.21 15.75
C PHE A 112 2.89 -2.41 16.84
N TRP A 113 3.92 -3.01 17.40
CA TRP A 113 4.89 -2.36 18.27
C TRP A 113 6.12 -2.01 17.46
N ALA A 114 6.66 -0.81 17.65
CA ALA A 114 7.87 -0.36 16.96
C ALA A 114 8.99 -0.01 17.95
N THR A 115 10.22 -0.34 17.55
CA THR A 115 11.42 0.02 18.29
C THR A 115 12.60 0.31 17.38
N ASN A 116 13.50 1.16 17.87
CA ASN A 116 14.83 1.37 17.29
C ASN A 116 15.81 0.78 18.31
N PRO A 117 16.19 -0.51 18.15
CA PRO A 117 16.87 -1.23 19.21
C PRO A 117 18.31 -0.76 19.42
N LEU A 118 18.92 -0.11 18.41
CA LEU A 118 20.32 0.28 18.41
C LEU A 118 20.50 1.65 17.74
N GLU A 119 21.31 2.51 18.34
CA GLU A 119 21.80 3.76 17.74
C GLU A 119 23.16 3.50 17.09
N VAL A 120 23.16 2.82 15.94
CA VAL A 120 24.35 2.45 15.19
C VAL A 120 24.22 2.86 13.72
N LEU A 121 25.26 2.59 12.92
CA LEU A 121 25.27 2.82 11.48
C LEU A 121 24.00 2.25 10.82
N TRP A 122 23.42 3.02 9.90
CA TRP A 122 22.18 2.73 9.15
C TRP A 122 20.89 2.64 9.98
N HIS A 123 20.91 3.13 11.22
CA HIS A 123 19.71 3.43 12.02
C HIS A 123 18.66 2.29 12.00
N PRO A 124 19.00 1.08 12.48
CA PRO A 124 18.09 -0.05 12.41
C PRO A 124 16.81 0.17 13.22
N TRP A 125 15.70 -0.30 12.67
CA TRP A 125 14.40 -0.32 13.35
C TRP A 125 13.69 -1.66 13.14
N LEU A 126 12.78 -1.98 14.05
CA LEU A 126 12.03 -3.23 14.09
C LEU A 126 10.57 -2.96 14.44
N HIS A 127 9.65 -3.48 13.62
CA HIS A 127 8.23 -3.57 13.95
C HIS A 127 7.83 -5.03 14.15
N LEU A 128 7.07 -5.29 15.19
CA LEU A 128 6.42 -6.59 15.44
C LEU A 128 4.92 -6.36 15.47
N GLY A 129 4.18 -7.05 14.60
CA GLY A 129 2.79 -6.71 14.38
C GLY A 129 1.89 -7.87 13.99
N PHE A 130 0.60 -7.56 14.06
CA PHE A 130 -0.48 -8.33 13.48
C PHE A 130 -1.12 -7.49 12.37
N GLU A 131 -1.53 -8.14 11.30
CA GLU A 131 -2.30 -7.52 10.25
C GLU A 131 -3.40 -8.46 9.74
N HIS A 132 -4.50 -7.83 9.36
CA HIS A 132 -5.59 -8.48 8.64
C HIS A 132 -5.70 -7.79 7.28
N GLU A 133 -5.89 -8.55 6.22
CA GLU A 133 -6.16 -8.01 4.90
C GLU A 133 -7.36 -8.72 4.30
N SER A 134 -8.34 -7.96 3.84
CA SER A 134 -9.52 -8.52 3.18
C SER A 134 -10.05 -7.57 2.11
N ASN A 135 -10.89 -8.09 1.21
CA ASN A 135 -11.52 -7.27 0.20
C ASN A 135 -12.94 -6.80 0.53
N GLY A 136 -13.46 -7.17 1.70
CA GLY A 136 -14.85 -6.87 2.09
C GLY A 136 -15.91 -7.51 1.18
N GLY A 137 -15.50 -8.45 0.31
CA GLY A 137 -16.37 -9.15 -0.62
C GLY A 137 -17.20 -10.25 0.04
N ARG A 138 -18.24 -10.70 -0.66
CA ARG A 138 -19.04 -11.88 -0.30
C ARG A 138 -18.66 -13.05 -1.19
N GLU A 139 -18.91 -14.27 -0.72
CA GLU A 139 -18.79 -15.48 -1.53
C GLU A 139 -19.52 -15.34 -2.89
N PRO A 140 -18.91 -15.76 -4.01
CA PRO A 140 -17.61 -16.45 -4.15
C PRO A 140 -16.37 -15.53 -4.27
N TYR A 141 -16.56 -14.21 -4.19
CA TYR A 141 -15.52 -13.20 -4.44
C TYR A 141 -14.76 -12.77 -3.18
N SER A 142 -15.21 -13.21 -2.00
CA SER A 142 -14.57 -12.89 -0.73
C SER A 142 -13.14 -13.41 -0.70
N ARG A 143 -12.20 -12.58 -0.24
CA ARG A 143 -10.81 -12.96 -0.03
C ARG A 143 -10.35 -12.32 1.28
N SER A 144 -9.66 -13.11 2.10
CA SER A 144 -9.12 -12.63 3.35
C SER A 144 -7.94 -13.48 3.84
N TRP A 145 -7.12 -12.89 4.70
CA TRP A 145 -6.09 -13.61 5.43
C TRP A 145 -5.56 -12.78 6.60
N ASN A 146 -5.00 -13.50 7.58
CA ASN A 146 -4.45 -12.93 8.80
C ASN A 146 -2.97 -13.29 8.93
N ARG A 147 -2.14 -12.33 9.34
CA ARG A 147 -0.69 -12.52 9.46
C ARG A 147 -0.16 -11.92 10.75
N ILE A 148 0.85 -12.57 11.33
CA ILE A 148 1.79 -11.94 12.24
C ILE A 148 3.08 -11.67 11.50
N TYR A 149 3.80 -10.60 11.84
CA TYR A 149 4.99 -10.22 11.11
C TYR A 149 6.08 -9.60 11.98
N ALA A 150 7.30 -9.66 11.46
CA ALA A 150 8.44 -8.87 11.88
C ALA A 150 8.96 -8.08 10.67
N ARG A 151 8.97 -6.74 10.77
CA ARG A 151 9.48 -5.84 9.73
C ARG A 151 10.75 -5.18 10.24
N LEU A 152 11.87 -5.50 9.60
CA LEU A 152 13.17 -4.90 9.87
C LEU A 152 13.41 -3.79 8.86
N GLY A 153 14.04 -2.70 9.28
CA GLY A 153 14.49 -1.70 8.35
C GLY A 153 15.81 -1.05 8.71
N LEU A 154 16.47 -0.55 7.67
CA LEU A 154 17.75 0.15 7.69
C LEU A 154 17.64 1.39 6.80
N ALA A 155 18.26 2.49 7.21
CA ALA A 155 18.25 3.75 6.47
C ALA A 155 19.63 4.40 6.45
N GLY A 156 20.16 4.60 5.25
CA GLY A 156 21.30 5.47 4.96
C GLY A 156 20.86 6.84 4.44
N ASP A 157 21.81 7.65 3.98
CA ASP A 157 21.54 9.03 3.53
C ASP A 157 20.67 9.08 2.26
N HIS A 158 20.86 8.11 1.37
CA HIS A 158 20.24 8.06 0.04
C HIS A 158 19.43 6.78 -0.20
N TRP A 159 19.36 5.88 0.78
CA TRP A 159 18.69 4.60 0.62
C TRP A 159 17.97 4.14 1.88
N LYS A 160 16.93 3.34 1.69
CA LYS A 160 16.25 2.60 2.76
C LYS A 160 16.01 1.17 2.32
N LEU A 161 16.18 0.22 3.23
CA LEU A 161 15.83 -1.17 3.04
C LEU A 161 14.79 -1.55 4.09
N ARG A 162 13.69 -2.17 3.68
CA ARG A 162 12.72 -2.79 4.58
C ARG A 162 12.58 -4.26 4.21
N HIS A 163 12.53 -5.14 5.20
CA HIS A 163 12.26 -6.54 4.99
C HIS A 163 11.24 -7.00 6.01
N LYS A 164 10.04 -7.36 5.52
CA LYS A 164 8.96 -7.93 6.30
C LYS A 164 8.96 -9.44 6.15
N PHE A 165 9.15 -10.15 7.25
CA PHE A 165 8.87 -11.57 7.36
C PHE A 165 7.50 -11.74 7.99
N PHE A 166 6.66 -12.60 7.41
CA PHE A 166 5.32 -12.82 7.95
C PHE A 166 4.95 -14.30 7.97
N TRP A 167 4.10 -14.65 8.91
CA TRP A 167 3.51 -15.97 9.03
C TRP A 167 2.00 -15.87 8.93
N ARG A 168 1.42 -16.64 7.99
CA ARG A 168 -0.03 -16.73 7.82
C ARG A 168 -0.64 -17.53 8.97
N LEU A 169 -1.66 -16.98 9.61
CA LEU A 169 -2.47 -17.71 10.57
C LEU A 169 -3.44 -18.63 9.83
N SER A 170 -3.55 -19.88 10.29
CA SER A 170 -4.41 -20.88 9.67
C SER A 170 -5.89 -20.57 9.91
N GLU A 171 -6.69 -20.79 8.88
CA GLU A 171 -8.15 -20.66 8.91
C GLU A 171 -8.79 -22.03 8.61
N PRO A 172 -10.00 -22.31 9.13
CA PRO A 172 -10.67 -23.59 8.89
C PRO A 172 -10.91 -23.83 7.39
N ALA A 173 -10.86 -25.07 6.93
CA ALA A 173 -11.25 -25.38 5.55
C ALA A 173 -12.76 -25.17 5.35
N LYS A 174 -13.15 -24.72 4.15
CA LYS A 174 -14.57 -24.62 3.75
C LYS A 174 -15.25 -26.00 3.81
N GLN A 175 -16.40 -26.08 4.47
CA GLN A 175 -17.18 -27.31 4.54
C GLN A 175 -17.97 -27.58 3.25
N TYR A 176 -18.28 -26.52 2.50
CA TYR A 176 -18.93 -26.55 1.19
C TYR A 176 -18.44 -25.34 0.36
N PRO A 177 -18.59 -25.33 -0.98
CA PRO A 177 -17.90 -24.36 -1.86
C PRO A 177 -18.11 -22.87 -1.53
N LEU A 178 -19.24 -22.50 -0.94
CA LEU A 178 -19.60 -21.13 -0.57
C LEU A 178 -19.74 -20.97 0.95
N ASP A 179 -19.04 -21.79 1.74
CA ASP A 179 -19.01 -21.66 3.20
C ASP A 179 -18.26 -20.39 3.60
N PRO A 180 -18.94 -19.37 4.16
CA PRO A 180 -18.31 -18.10 4.52
C PRO A 180 -17.46 -18.20 5.79
N LYS A 181 -17.37 -19.37 6.42
CA LYS A 181 -16.56 -19.61 7.63
C LYS A 181 -15.22 -20.26 7.34
N GLY A 182 -15.00 -20.69 6.09
CA GLY A 182 -13.77 -21.36 5.69
C GLY A 182 -12.86 -20.45 4.89
N ASP A 183 -11.58 -20.82 4.87
CA ASP A 183 -10.48 -20.15 4.19
C ASP A 183 -10.84 -19.80 2.73
N GLU A 184 -10.83 -18.51 2.41
CA GLU A 184 -11.20 -18.04 1.08
C GLU A 184 -10.09 -18.17 0.03
N ASN A 185 -8.85 -18.36 0.47
CA ASN A 185 -7.66 -18.43 -0.37
C ASN A 185 -6.55 -19.29 0.28
N PRO A 186 -6.76 -20.62 0.39
CA PRO A 186 -5.84 -21.52 1.08
C PRO A 186 -4.41 -21.54 0.49
N GLU A 187 -4.28 -21.24 -0.81
CA GLU A 187 -3.01 -21.24 -1.52
C GLU A 187 -2.33 -19.86 -1.59
N ILE A 188 -2.80 -18.82 -0.91
CA ILE A 188 -2.26 -17.45 -1.07
C ILE A 188 -0.73 -17.37 -0.84
N VAL A 189 -0.21 -18.17 0.08
CA VAL A 189 1.23 -18.27 0.39
C VAL A 189 2.03 -18.85 -0.79
N ASP A 190 1.42 -19.67 -1.66
CA ASP A 190 2.08 -20.17 -2.86
C ASP A 190 2.43 -19.05 -3.84
N TYR A 191 1.75 -17.90 -3.75
CA TYR A 191 1.93 -16.75 -4.64
C TYR A 191 2.69 -15.61 -3.98
N TYR A 192 2.38 -15.30 -2.72
CA TYR A 192 3.01 -14.21 -1.96
C TYR A 192 4.33 -14.62 -1.31
N GLY A 193 4.52 -15.91 -1.01
CA GLY A 193 5.61 -16.36 -0.15
C GLY A 193 5.38 -15.98 1.31
N LEU A 194 6.48 -15.82 2.05
CA LEU A 194 6.49 -15.51 3.49
C LEU A 194 7.31 -14.25 3.81
N ASN A 195 7.62 -13.46 2.78
CA ASN A 195 8.43 -12.27 2.91
C ASN A 195 8.07 -11.21 1.87
N GLU A 196 8.34 -9.96 2.22
CA GLU A 196 8.30 -8.80 1.35
C GLU A 196 9.53 -7.93 1.62
N MET A 197 10.26 -7.60 0.56
CA MET A 197 11.43 -6.73 0.61
C MET A 197 11.14 -5.44 -0.14
N GLU A 198 11.54 -4.32 0.44
CA GLU A 198 11.42 -3.01 -0.17
C GLU A 198 12.76 -2.29 -0.16
N LEU A 199 13.12 -1.70 -1.30
CA LEU A 199 14.32 -0.91 -1.48
C LEU A 199 13.91 0.47 -1.98
N VAL A 200 14.34 1.50 -1.26
CA VAL A 200 14.18 2.89 -1.65
C VAL A 200 15.55 3.46 -1.97
N TRP A 201 15.68 4.16 -3.09
CA TRP A 201 16.85 4.92 -3.47
C TRP A 201 16.42 6.33 -3.85
N THR A 202 17.01 7.33 -3.20
CA THR A 202 16.75 8.75 -3.46
C THR A 202 18.05 9.36 -3.98
N ASP A 203 17.99 10.14 -5.06
CA ASP A 203 19.19 10.79 -5.56
C ASP A 203 19.76 11.80 -4.54
N GLU A 204 21.01 12.23 -4.76
CA GLU A 204 21.74 13.14 -3.87
C GLU A 204 21.06 14.51 -3.73
N GLN A 205 20.50 15.01 -4.82
CA GLN A 205 19.76 16.27 -4.92
C GLN A 205 18.28 16.13 -4.47
N LYS A 206 17.84 14.91 -4.11
CA LYS A 206 16.47 14.52 -3.75
C LYS A 206 15.42 14.81 -4.83
N VAL A 207 15.87 14.88 -6.09
CA VAL A 207 15.03 15.23 -7.24
C VAL A 207 14.20 14.03 -7.71
N TRP A 208 14.72 12.82 -7.68
CA TRP A 208 13.93 11.61 -7.94
C TRP A 208 14.16 10.55 -6.86
N GLN A 209 13.17 9.67 -6.74
CA GLN A 209 13.25 8.49 -5.87
C GLN A 209 12.71 7.27 -6.61
N LEU A 210 13.45 6.18 -6.53
CA LEU A 210 13.02 4.85 -6.94
C LEU A 210 12.65 4.06 -5.69
N HIS A 211 11.44 3.49 -5.68
CA HIS A 211 10.97 2.57 -4.65
C HIS A 211 10.60 1.25 -5.32
N GLY A 212 11.22 0.16 -4.90
CA GLY A 212 10.91 -1.19 -5.39
C GLY A 212 10.43 -2.08 -4.25
N ARG A 213 9.31 -2.77 -4.46
CA ARG A 213 8.75 -3.78 -3.54
C ARG A 213 8.73 -5.13 -4.22
N PHE A 214 9.18 -6.15 -3.51
CA PHE A 214 9.42 -7.49 -4.05
C PHE A 214 8.92 -8.56 -3.10
N ARG A 215 8.24 -9.57 -3.66
CA ARG A 215 7.83 -10.80 -2.95
C ARG A 215 8.18 -12.01 -3.80
N TYR A 216 8.67 -13.07 -3.17
CA TYR A 216 8.99 -14.31 -3.89
C TYR A 216 8.83 -15.56 -3.01
N ASN A 217 8.11 -16.55 -3.53
CA ASN A 217 8.08 -17.90 -3.02
C ASN A 217 9.04 -18.78 -3.83
N LEU A 218 10.20 -19.08 -3.25
CA LEU A 218 11.24 -19.92 -3.85
C LEU A 218 10.72 -21.31 -4.24
N SER A 219 9.90 -21.93 -3.40
CA SER A 219 9.41 -23.30 -3.62
C SER A 219 8.41 -23.42 -4.77
N LYS A 220 7.65 -22.36 -5.03
CA LYS A 220 6.62 -22.31 -6.08
C LYS A 220 7.06 -21.53 -7.31
N THR A 221 8.20 -20.85 -7.25
CA THR A 221 8.73 -19.97 -8.31
C THR A 221 7.73 -18.88 -8.72
N ARG A 222 7.00 -18.33 -7.74
CA ARG A 222 5.98 -17.29 -7.93
C ARG A 222 6.30 -16.08 -7.06
N GLY A 223 5.87 -14.90 -7.50
CA GLY A 223 6.13 -13.66 -6.78
C GLY A 223 5.64 -12.45 -7.54
N ALA A 224 6.02 -11.27 -7.06
CA ALA A 224 5.71 -10.01 -7.70
C ALA A 224 6.76 -8.93 -7.43
N SER A 225 6.77 -7.93 -8.30
CA SER A 225 7.56 -6.71 -8.18
C SER A 225 6.69 -5.49 -8.51
N GLU A 226 6.72 -4.48 -7.64
CA GLU A 226 6.18 -3.14 -7.85
C GLU A 226 7.36 -2.16 -7.87
N LEU A 227 7.47 -1.32 -8.91
CA LEU A 227 8.51 -0.30 -9.05
C LEU A 227 7.84 1.06 -9.23
N ASN A 228 8.16 2.00 -8.35
CA ASN A 228 7.65 3.37 -8.35
C ASN A 228 8.81 4.35 -8.56
N LEU A 229 8.76 5.14 -9.64
CA LEU A 229 9.65 6.27 -9.86
C LEU A 229 8.89 7.57 -9.59
N THR A 230 9.40 8.38 -8.67
CA THR A 230 8.74 9.62 -8.26
C THR A 230 9.58 10.87 -8.49
N TYR A 231 8.94 11.97 -8.90
CA TYR A 231 9.57 13.28 -9.17
C TYR A 231 8.73 14.44 -8.59
N PRO A 232 9.30 15.42 -7.87
CA PRO A 232 8.55 16.51 -7.24
C PRO A 232 8.01 17.48 -8.30
N VAL A 233 6.76 17.92 -8.15
CA VAL A 233 6.08 18.78 -9.15
C VAL A 233 5.85 20.21 -8.65
N GLY A 234 6.66 20.70 -7.71
CA GLY A 234 6.62 22.07 -7.21
C GLY A 234 5.47 22.38 -6.23
N MET A 235 4.59 21.41 -5.98
CA MET A 235 3.60 21.45 -4.90
C MET A 235 4.17 20.74 -3.68
N ASN A 236 4.07 21.35 -2.49
CA ASN A 236 4.62 20.77 -1.29
C ASN A 236 3.98 19.40 -1.00
N GLY A 237 4.82 18.36 -0.88
CA GLY A 237 4.38 16.99 -0.61
C GLY A 237 3.82 16.22 -1.81
N THR A 238 3.83 16.76 -3.04
CA THR A 238 3.28 16.05 -4.21
C THR A 238 4.36 15.62 -5.20
N PHE A 239 4.27 14.38 -5.68
CA PHE A 239 5.23 13.79 -6.60
C PHE A 239 4.53 13.15 -7.80
N LEU A 240 4.94 13.49 -9.02
CA LEU A 240 4.60 12.72 -10.21
C LEU A 240 5.15 11.30 -10.02
N THR A 241 4.33 10.28 -10.27
CA THR A 241 4.65 8.89 -9.98
C THR A 241 4.38 8.02 -11.20
N LEU A 242 5.40 7.30 -11.66
CA LEU A 242 5.31 6.23 -12.63
C LEU A 242 5.46 4.90 -11.90
N GLN A 243 4.44 4.06 -11.96
CA GLN A 243 4.39 2.74 -11.34
C GLN A 243 4.44 1.65 -12.42
N TYR A 244 5.21 0.60 -12.17
CA TYR A 244 5.18 -0.64 -12.92
C TYR A 244 4.97 -1.82 -11.97
N PHE A 245 3.94 -2.63 -12.22
CA PHE A 245 3.66 -3.86 -11.48
C PHE A 245 3.80 -5.08 -12.40
N GLN A 246 4.44 -6.13 -11.90
CA GLN A 246 4.57 -7.41 -12.58
C GLN A 246 4.50 -8.56 -11.57
N GLY A 247 3.62 -9.53 -11.78
CA GLY A 247 3.55 -10.77 -11.00
C GLY A 247 2.17 -11.06 -10.44
N TYR A 248 2.11 -11.74 -9.30
CA TYR A 248 0.85 -12.18 -8.67
C TYR A 248 0.45 -11.29 -7.48
N GLY A 249 -0.86 -11.21 -7.18
CA GLY A 249 -1.31 -10.53 -5.98
C GLY A 249 -1.08 -9.03 -5.99
N GLU A 250 -1.40 -8.40 -7.12
CA GLU A 250 -1.59 -6.94 -7.16
C GLU A 250 -2.74 -6.53 -6.24
N SER A 251 -3.78 -7.37 -6.21
CA SER A 251 -4.94 -7.27 -5.34
C SER A 251 -5.29 -8.66 -4.81
N LEU A 252 -6.14 -8.76 -3.78
CA LEU A 252 -6.57 -10.05 -3.26
C LEU A 252 -7.40 -10.87 -4.26
N SER A 253 -8.22 -10.25 -5.12
CA SER A 253 -8.90 -11.00 -6.18
C SER A 253 -7.95 -11.51 -7.26
N ASP A 254 -6.86 -10.78 -7.51
CA ASP A 254 -5.78 -11.15 -8.43
C ASP A 254 -4.67 -12.02 -7.76
N TYR A 255 -4.86 -12.53 -6.52
CA TYR A 255 -3.79 -13.21 -5.75
C TYR A 255 -3.14 -14.38 -6.51
N ASN A 256 -3.94 -15.10 -7.30
CA ASN A 256 -3.53 -16.26 -8.09
C ASN A 256 -3.46 -15.99 -9.60
N HIS A 257 -3.55 -14.73 -10.03
CA HIS A 257 -3.48 -14.30 -11.42
C HIS A 257 -2.25 -13.45 -11.67
N GLN A 258 -1.59 -13.67 -12.82
CA GLN A 258 -0.49 -12.79 -13.22
C GLN A 258 -1.02 -11.48 -13.79
N VAL A 259 -0.47 -10.38 -13.30
CA VAL A 259 -0.75 -9.03 -13.75
C VAL A 259 0.53 -8.37 -14.22
N SER A 260 0.42 -7.62 -15.32
CA SER A 260 1.44 -6.70 -15.82
C SER A 260 0.74 -5.37 -16.01
N LYS A 261 1.22 -4.32 -15.36
CA LYS A 261 0.53 -3.03 -15.31
C LYS A 261 1.50 -1.86 -15.28
N VAL A 262 1.14 -0.79 -15.96
CA VAL A 262 1.82 0.51 -15.85
C VAL A 262 0.81 1.56 -15.39
N GLY A 263 1.24 2.45 -14.49
CA GLY A 263 0.40 3.51 -13.95
C GLY A 263 1.14 4.84 -13.90
N LEU A 264 0.45 5.93 -14.22
CA LEU A 264 0.96 7.30 -14.11
C LEU A 264 -0.02 8.13 -13.27
N GLY A 265 0.54 8.88 -12.31
CA GLY A 265 -0.25 9.75 -11.44
C GLY A 265 0.57 10.51 -10.43
N PHE A 266 0.02 10.66 -9.23
CA PHE A 266 0.59 11.49 -8.17
C PHE A 266 0.62 10.77 -6.83
N SER A 267 1.71 10.93 -6.09
CA SER A 267 1.85 10.52 -4.69
C SER A 267 1.89 11.74 -3.78
N LEU A 268 1.36 11.60 -2.57
CA LEU A 268 1.29 12.65 -1.53
C LEU A 268 2.40 12.54 -0.47
N ASN A 269 3.20 11.48 -0.57
CA ASN A 269 4.31 11.17 0.31
C ASN A 269 5.26 10.19 -0.40
N ARG A 270 6.46 10.08 0.15
CA ARG A 270 7.49 9.10 -0.22
C ARG A 270 7.79 8.25 1.02
N PRO A 271 8.09 6.95 0.88
CA PRO A 271 8.40 6.04 1.99
C PRO A 271 9.79 6.28 2.58
#